data_AF-A0A0Q4JQ78-F1
#
_entry.id   AF-A0A0Q4JQ78-F1
#
_cell.length_a   1.000
_cell.length_b   1.000
_cell.length_c   1.000
_cell.angle_alpha   90.00
_cell.angle_beta   90.00
_cell.angle_gamma   90.00
#
_symmetry.space_group_name_H-M   'P 1'
#
loop_
_entity.id
_entity.type
_entity.pdbx_description
1 polymer ?
#
loop_
_entity_poly.entity_id
_entity_poly.type
_entity_poly.pdbx_seq_one_letter_code
_entity_poly.pdbx_strand_id
1 'polypeptide(L)'
;MRMTSDRRDPPTPAQAWSDRVAYHRDRAVQETLLAERSQTEAGRAAHHLLADRHRQMMRSAELAMTMADPEMPESTSLHMTGWLMRQSYGDQG
;
A
#
# COMPACT_ATOMS: atom_id res chain seq x y z
N MET A 1 -20.66 17.82 0.09
CA MET A 1 -19.35 17.61 0.75
C MET A 1 -18.47 16.82 -0.20
N ARG A 2 -17.38 17.46 -0.66
CA ARG A 2 -16.27 16.99 -1.53
C ARG A 2 -16.59 15.90 -2.58
N MET A 3 -16.80 16.35 -3.84
CA MET A 3 -16.61 15.54 -5.04
C MET A 3 -15.24 14.87 -4.96
N THR A 4 -15.18 13.56 -4.81
CA THR A 4 -13.96 12.78 -4.99
C THR A 4 -13.57 12.96 -6.45
N SER A 5 -12.50 13.71 -6.70
CA SER A 5 -11.97 13.93 -8.04
C SER A 5 -11.80 12.60 -8.76
N ASP A 6 -12.64 12.44 -9.77
CA ASP A 6 -12.71 11.32 -10.71
C ASP A 6 -11.45 11.32 -11.58
N ARG A 7 -10.33 10.83 -11.02
CA ARG A 7 -9.04 10.81 -11.70
C ARG A 7 -9.00 9.63 -12.66
N ARG A 8 -9.07 9.92 -13.96
CA ARG A 8 -8.96 8.93 -15.06
C ARG A 8 -7.51 8.63 -15.45
N ASP A 9 -6.57 9.49 -15.07
CA ASP A 9 -5.17 9.33 -15.42
C ASP A 9 -4.51 8.22 -14.60
N PRO A 10 -3.58 7.42 -15.20
CA PRO A 10 -2.75 6.50 -14.44
C PRO A 10 -1.96 7.27 -13.37
N PRO A 11 -1.80 6.71 -12.15
CA PRO A 11 -0.98 7.36 -11.14
C PRO A 11 0.47 7.43 -11.62
N THR A 12 1.14 8.53 -11.31
CA THR A 12 2.57 8.65 -11.56
C THR A 12 3.36 7.68 -10.67
N PRO A 13 4.61 7.31 -11.02
CA PRO A 13 5.44 6.48 -10.15
C PRO A 13 5.57 7.05 -8.73
N ALA A 14 5.73 8.37 -8.61
CA ALA A 14 5.77 9.05 -7.31
C ALA A 14 4.47 8.87 -6.51
N GLN A 15 3.30 8.96 -7.15
CA GLN A 15 2.01 8.71 -6.49
C GLN A 15 1.87 7.25 -6.07
N ALA A 16 2.25 6.31 -6.94
CA ALA A 16 2.17 4.88 -6.66
C ALA A 16 3.08 4.48 -5.48
N TRP A 17 4.29 5.05 -5.38
CA TRP A 17 5.18 4.84 -4.25
C TRP A 17 4.67 5.49 -2.97
N SER A 18 4.13 6.72 -3.03
CA SER A 18 3.49 7.38 -1.88
C SER A 18 2.33 6.55 -1.33
N ASP A 19 1.49 6.01 -2.21
CA ASP A 19 0.39 5.11 -1.81
C ASP A 19 0.91 3.83 -1.17
N ARG A 20 2.07 3.32 -1.62
CA ARG A 20 2.71 2.13 -1.05
C ARG A 20 3.28 2.38 0.36
N VAL A 21 3.86 3.55 0.58
CA VAL A 21 4.29 4.01 1.92
C VAL A 21 3.08 4.06 2.86
N ALA A 22 1.98 4.72 2.43
CA ALA A 22 0.76 4.82 3.22
C ALA A 22 0.17 3.44 3.55
N TYR A 23 0.07 2.56 2.55
CA TYR A 23 -0.41 1.19 2.72
C TYR A 23 0.41 0.42 3.77
N HIS A 24 1.74 0.43 3.67
CA HIS A 24 2.58 -0.31 4.61
C HIS A 24 2.56 0.30 6.02
N ARG A 25 2.45 1.62 6.14
CA ARG A 25 2.24 2.29 7.42
C ARG A 25 0.95 1.83 8.09
N ASP A 26 -0.16 1.87 7.38
CA ASP A 26 -1.47 1.49 7.91
C ASP A 26 -1.51 0.01 8.29
N ARG A 27 -0.92 -0.87 7.47
CA ARG A 27 -0.82 -2.30 7.78
C ARG A 27 0.04 -2.55 9.02
N ALA A 28 1.17 -1.87 9.20
CA ALA A 28 1.98 -2.01 10.40
C ALA A 28 1.21 -1.63 11.69
N VAL A 29 0.38 -0.57 11.62
CA VAL A 29 -0.51 -0.18 12.72
C VAL A 29 -1.57 -1.25 12.97
N GLN A 30 -2.25 -1.73 11.93
CA GLN A 30 -3.27 -2.78 12.04
C GLN A 30 -2.71 -4.06 12.67
N GLU A 31 -1.55 -4.53 12.22
CA GLU A 31 -0.90 -5.73 12.76
C GLU A 31 -0.50 -5.54 14.24
N THR A 32 -0.03 -4.35 14.62
CA THR A 32 0.26 -4.04 16.03
C THR A 32 -1.01 -4.14 16.90
N LEU A 33 -2.13 -3.57 16.43
CA LEU A 33 -3.42 -3.68 17.13
C LEU A 33 -3.95 -5.13 17.17
N LEU A 34 -3.65 -5.95 16.17
CA LEU A 34 -4.00 -7.38 16.18
C LEU A 34 -3.13 -8.15 17.17
N ALA A 35 -1.84 -7.82 17.31
CA ALA A 35 -0.97 -8.39 18.33
C ALA A 35 -1.51 -8.13 19.74
N GLU A 36 -1.95 -6.90 20.04
CA GLU A 36 -2.56 -6.51 21.32
C GLU A 36 -3.82 -7.33 21.65
N ARG A 37 -4.62 -7.64 20.63
CA ARG A 37 -5.86 -8.43 20.76
C ARG A 37 -5.62 -9.94 20.74
N SER A 38 -4.41 -10.40 20.47
CA SER A 38 -4.12 -11.82 20.31
C SER A 38 -4.16 -12.56 21.65
N GLN A 39 -4.92 -13.64 21.70
CA GLN A 39 -5.10 -14.49 22.89
C GLN A 39 -3.95 -15.50 23.07
N THR A 40 -3.08 -15.66 22.08
CA THR A 40 -1.96 -16.61 22.13
C THR A 40 -0.65 -15.88 21.93
N GLU A 41 0.40 -16.39 22.57
CA GLU A 41 1.76 -15.87 22.39
C GLU A 41 2.24 -16.02 20.94
N ALA A 42 1.98 -17.17 20.32
CA ALA A 42 2.32 -17.42 18.92
C ALA A 42 1.61 -16.43 17.97
N GLY A 43 0.33 -16.15 18.19
CA GLY A 43 -0.42 -15.18 17.39
C GLY A 43 0.12 -13.76 17.57
N ARG A 44 0.42 -13.36 18.81
CA ARG A 44 1.02 -12.07 19.12
C ARG A 44 2.38 -11.90 18.44
N ALA A 45 3.24 -12.91 18.53
CA ALA A 45 4.56 -12.91 17.90
C ALA A 45 4.45 -12.83 16.35
N ALA A 46 3.52 -13.57 15.75
CA ALA A 46 3.27 -13.52 14.32
C ALA A 46 2.84 -12.12 13.85
N HIS A 47 1.91 -11.49 14.57
CA HIS A 47 1.47 -10.13 14.25
C HIS A 47 2.59 -9.09 14.42
N HIS A 48 3.44 -9.20 15.45
CA HIS A 48 4.61 -8.33 15.57
C HIS A 48 5.59 -8.50 14.40
N LEU A 49 5.87 -9.74 13.99
CA LEU A 49 6.72 -10.02 12.83
C LEU A 49 6.15 -9.41 11.54
N LEU A 50 4.83 -9.51 11.33
CA LEU A 50 4.15 -8.88 10.19
C LEU A 50 4.22 -7.36 10.25
N ALA A 51 4.04 -6.76 11.43
CA ALA A 51 4.17 -5.32 11.61
C ALA A 51 5.59 -4.84 11.25
N ASP A 52 6.62 -5.57 11.69
CA ASP A 52 8.01 -5.25 11.38
C ASP A 52 8.32 -5.40 9.89
N ARG A 53 7.80 -6.45 9.24
CA ARG A 53 7.89 -6.61 7.78
C ARG A 53 7.27 -5.42 7.06
N HIS A 54 6.10 -4.95 7.48
CA HIS A 54 5.48 -3.77 6.88
C HIS A 54 6.30 -2.50 7.10
N ARG A 55 6.91 -2.30 8.27
CA ARG A 55 7.84 -1.18 8.51
C ARG A 55 9.07 -1.24 7.59
N GLN A 56 9.61 -2.43 7.35
CA GLN A 56 10.72 -2.61 6.41
C GLN A 56 10.30 -2.25 4.98
N MET A 57 9.16 -2.76 4.52
CA MET A 57 8.64 -2.45 3.18
C MET A 57 8.30 -0.96 2.99
N MET A 58 7.79 -0.30 4.04
CA MET A 58 7.57 1.15 4.05
C MET A 58 8.88 1.91 3.80
N ARG A 59 9.96 1.57 4.53
CA ARG A 59 11.27 2.20 4.33
C ARG A 59 11.84 1.94 2.93
N SER A 60 11.65 0.73 2.39
CA SER A 60 12.05 0.43 1.01
C SER A 60 11.29 1.29 -0.01
N ALA A 61 9.99 1.52 0.22
CA ALA A 61 9.19 2.40 -0.61
C ALA A 61 9.61 3.88 -0.47
N GLU A 62 9.90 4.35 0.75
CA GLU A 62 10.46 5.69 0.99
C GLU A 62 11.80 5.88 0.26
N LEU A 63 12.68 4.87 0.27
CA LEU A 63 13.93 4.90 -0.47
C LEU A 63 13.70 4.99 -1.99
N ALA A 64 12.77 4.22 -2.53
CA ALA A 64 12.43 4.27 -3.96
C ALA A 64 11.97 5.68 -4.38
N MET A 65 11.22 6.39 -3.53
CA MET A 65 10.82 7.77 -3.80
C MET A 65 11.98 8.77 -3.90
N THR A 66 13.17 8.43 -3.41
CA THR A 66 14.36 9.28 -3.53
C THR A 66 15.17 9.03 -4.81
N MET A 67 14.81 8.00 -5.58
CA MET A 67 15.46 7.71 -6.87
C MET A 67 15.03 8.74 -7.92
N ALA A 68 15.96 9.07 -8.84
CA ALA A 68 15.72 10.07 -9.88
C ALA A 68 14.63 9.67 -10.90
N ASP A 69 14.51 8.36 -11.16
CA ASP A 69 13.49 7.78 -12.04
C ASP A 69 13.05 6.43 -11.46
N PRO A 70 12.15 6.42 -10.45
CA PRO A 70 11.73 5.19 -9.83
C PRO A 70 10.80 4.43 -10.75
N GLU A 71 11.12 3.15 -11.00
CA GLU A 71 10.20 2.25 -11.68
C GLU A 71 8.88 2.14 -10.92
N MET A 72 7.81 1.76 -11.64
CA MET A 72 6.52 1.51 -11.02
C MET A 72 6.64 0.38 -9.98
N PRO A 73 6.08 0.55 -8.77
CA PRO A 73 6.07 -0.53 -7.79
C PRO A 73 5.32 -1.75 -8.33
N GLU A 74 5.88 -2.96 -8.16
CA GLU A 74 5.16 -4.19 -8.47
C GLU A 74 3.84 -4.24 -7.69
N SER A 75 2.74 -4.46 -8.41
CA SER A 75 1.38 -4.21 -7.94
C SER A 75 0.96 -5.06 -6.74
N THR A 76 0.66 -4.38 -5.63
CA THR A 76 -0.21 -4.89 -4.55
C THR A 76 -1.12 -3.80 -3.94
N SER A 77 -1.13 -2.57 -4.49
CA SER A 77 -1.91 -1.47 -3.91
C SER A 77 -3.34 -1.47 -4.46
N LEU A 78 -4.33 -1.34 -3.56
CA LEU A 78 -5.75 -1.31 -3.92
C LEU A 78 -6.08 -0.19 -4.93
N HIS A 79 -5.35 0.92 -4.91
CA HIS A 79 -5.51 2.02 -5.86
C HIS A 79 -5.09 1.61 -7.27
N MET A 80 -3.90 1.00 -7.44
CA MET A 80 -3.42 0.49 -8.72
C MET A 80 -4.29 -0.66 -9.23
N THR A 81 -4.63 -1.61 -8.36
CA THR A 81 -5.56 -2.70 -8.69
C THR A 81 -6.92 -2.14 -9.12
N GLY A 82 -7.45 -1.15 -8.41
CA GLY A 82 -8.71 -0.49 -8.76
C GLY A 82 -8.63 0.28 -10.08
N TRP A 83 -7.51 0.93 -10.39
CA TRP A 83 -7.28 1.56 -11.69
C TRP A 83 -7.20 0.52 -12.82
N LEU A 84 -6.38 -0.52 -12.67
CA LEU A 84 -6.23 -1.62 -13.64
C LEU A 84 -7.58 -2.31 -13.92
N MET A 85 -8.35 -2.63 -12.87
CA MET A 85 -9.68 -3.20 -13.03
C MET A 85 -10.62 -2.28 -13.81
N ARG A 86 -10.63 -0.98 -13.51
CA ARG A 86 -11.45 -0.01 -14.26
C ARG A 86 -11.03 0.09 -15.73
N GLN A 87 -9.75 0.00 -16.06
CA GLN A 87 -9.29 -0.09 -17.45
C GLN A 87 -9.83 -1.36 -18.12
N SER A 88 -9.75 -2.52 -17.44
CA SER A 88 -10.27 -3.79 -17.98
C SER A 88 -11.77 -3.79 -18.26
N TYR A 89 -12.55 -2.98 -17.55
CA TYR A 89 -14.01 -2.83 -17.79
C TYR A 89 -14.37 -1.62 -18.67
N GLY A 90 -13.47 -0.64 -18.82
CA GLY A 90 -13.70 0.61 -19.57
C GLY A 90 -13.44 0.50 -21.08
N ASP A 91 -12.63 -0.47 -21.52
CA ASP A 91 -12.34 -0.73 -22.95
C ASP A 91 -13.48 -1.45 -23.71
N GLN A 92 -14.65 -1.64 -23.09
CA GLN A 92 -15.82 -2.27 -23.73
C GLN A 92 -16.94 -1.28 -24.13
N GLY A 93 -16.61 0.00 -24.30
CA GLY A 93 -17.56 1.06 -24.71
C GLY A 93 -17.38 1.52 -26.14
#